data_AF-A0A6B8MSX0-F1
#
_entry.id   AF-A0A6B8MSX0-F1
#
_cell.length_a   1.000
_cell.length_b   1.000
_cell.length_c   1.000
_cell.angle_alpha   90.00
_cell.angle_beta   90.00
_cell.angle_gamma   90.00
#
_symmetry.space_group_name_H-M   'P 1'
#
loop_
_entity.id
_entity.type
_entity.pdbx_description
1 polymer ?
#
loop_
_entity_poly.entity_id
_entity_poly.type
_entity_poly.pdbx_seq_one_letter_code
_entity_poly.pdbx_strand_id
1 'polypeptide(L)'
;MRQRGFTLLEMMLILLLMGVSAGMVMLAFPASRDDSAAQTLARFEAQLRFIQQRGLQTGQFFGVSVHPDGWQFMVLQARESSDPPPASNDWNGYRWLPLRAGRVASSGQVVGDQLRLTFPQGEVWTPGNNPDVLIFPGGEMTPFQLSIGDKPGIAFDARGESLAATQEAP
;
A
#
# COMPACT_ATOMS: atom_id res chain seq x y z
N MET A 1 33.95 60.43 9.00
CA MET A 1 33.39 59.09 9.27
C MET A 1 33.58 58.24 8.02
N ARG A 2 34.35 57.14 8.08
CA ARG A 2 34.64 56.28 6.92
C ARG A 2 33.56 55.22 6.81
N GLN A 3 32.63 55.39 5.87
CA GLN A 3 31.68 54.35 5.49
C GLN A 3 32.47 53.22 4.79
N ARG A 4 32.61 52.08 5.46
CA ARG A 4 33.08 50.85 4.85
C ARG A 4 31.93 50.32 3.98
N GLY A 5 31.92 50.73 2.72
CA GLY A 5 31.01 50.17 1.72
C GLY A 5 31.31 48.69 1.51
N PHE A 6 30.26 47.89 1.50
CA PHE A 6 30.32 46.45 1.23
C PHE A 6 31.06 46.22 -0.09
N THR A 7 32.12 45.40 -0.08
CA THR A 7 32.89 45.15 -1.31
C THR A 7 32.13 44.16 -2.19
N LEU A 8 32.30 44.27 -3.52
CA LEU A 8 31.74 43.29 -4.47
C LEU A 8 32.15 41.86 -4.11
N LEU A 9 33.38 41.69 -3.62
CA LEU A 9 33.93 40.41 -3.20
C LEU A 9 33.13 39.81 -2.03
N GLU A 10 32.71 40.63 -1.07
CA GLU A 10 31.95 40.18 0.10
C GLU A 10 30.54 39.68 -0.30
N MET A 11 29.89 40.36 -1.25
CA MET A 11 28.62 39.89 -1.82
C MET A 11 28.79 38.59 -2.63
N MET A 12 29.85 38.47 -3.43
CA MET A 12 30.14 37.24 -4.16
C MET A 12 30.40 36.07 -3.20
N LEU A 13 31.13 36.31 -2.11
CA LEU A 13 31.40 35.31 -1.09
C LEU A 13 30.10 34.87 -0.40
N ILE A 14 29.22 35.81 -0.04
CA ILE A 14 27.94 35.48 0.61
C ILE A 14 27.04 34.64 -0.30
N LEU A 15 26.93 35.01 -1.58
CA LEU A 15 26.14 34.23 -2.55
C LEU A 15 26.75 32.83 -2.78
N LEU A 16 28.08 32.74 -2.85
CA LEU A 16 28.78 31.46 -2.90
C LEU A 16 28.47 30.61 -1.67
N LEU A 17 28.57 31.19 -0.48
CA LEU A 17 28.36 30.49 0.78
C LEU A 17 26.89 30.06 0.94
N MET A 18 25.94 30.89 0.53
CA MET A 18 24.52 30.54 0.45
C MET A 18 24.28 29.39 -0.52
N GLY A 19 24.87 29.42 -1.72
CA GLY A 19 24.74 28.36 -2.71
C GLY A 19 25.31 27.02 -2.24
N VAL A 20 26.52 27.03 -1.66
CA VAL A 20 27.16 25.82 -1.10
C VAL A 20 26.35 25.27 0.07
N SER A 21 25.87 26.14 0.96
CA SER A 21 25.05 25.72 2.11
C SER A 21 23.72 25.11 1.66
N ALA A 22 23.02 25.73 0.69
CA ALA A 22 21.78 25.21 0.14
C ALA A 22 21.99 23.84 -0.56
N GLY A 23 23.10 23.68 -1.29
CA GLY A 23 23.47 22.42 -1.92
C GLY A 23 23.73 21.29 -0.91
N MET A 24 24.43 21.59 0.19
CA MET A 24 24.64 20.61 1.27
C MET A 24 23.32 20.17 1.92
N VAL A 25 22.39 21.11 2.18
CA VAL A 25 21.08 20.79 2.77
C VAL A 25 20.29 19.86 1.86
N MET A 26 20.30 20.10 0.54
CA MET A 26 19.58 19.24 -0.42
C MET A 26 20.15 17.82 -0.49
N LEU A 27 21.45 17.64 -0.26
CA LEU A 27 22.10 16.32 -0.20
C LEU A 27 21.92 15.64 1.16
N ALA A 28 21.70 16.39 2.24
CA ALA A 28 21.50 15.88 3.59
C ALA A 28 20.12 15.23 3.79
N PHE A 29 19.14 15.55 2.94
CA PHE A 29 17.83 14.91 2.92
C PHE A 29 17.77 13.88 1.78
N PRO A 30 18.03 12.58 2.04
CA PRO A 30 17.77 11.56 1.04
C PRO A 30 16.30 11.64 0.61
N ALA A 31 16.04 11.58 -0.71
CA ALA A 31 14.67 11.56 -1.22
C ALA A 31 13.88 10.45 -0.51
N SER A 32 12.80 10.83 0.17
CA SER A 32 12.06 10.07 1.18
C SER A 32 11.41 8.77 0.66
N ARG A 33 12.23 7.80 0.27
CA ARG A 33 11.77 6.46 -0.14
C ARG A 33 11.13 5.74 1.06
N ASP A 34 11.53 6.05 2.28
CA ASP A 34 10.88 5.57 3.51
C ASP A 34 9.48 6.15 3.72
N ASP A 35 9.33 7.46 3.63
CA ASP A 35 7.99 8.08 3.76
C ASP A 35 7.03 7.53 2.70
N SER A 36 7.52 7.28 1.48
CA SER A 36 6.68 6.73 0.41
C SER A 36 6.15 5.31 0.71
N ALA A 37 6.97 4.45 1.32
CA ALA A 37 6.57 3.07 1.64
C ALA A 37 5.60 3.05 2.83
N ALA A 38 5.92 3.76 3.91
CA ALA A 38 5.05 3.87 5.08
C ALA A 38 3.70 4.50 4.71
N GLN A 39 3.70 5.54 3.88
CA GLN A 39 2.46 6.16 3.41
C GLN A 39 1.65 5.20 2.51
N THR A 40 2.30 4.37 1.72
CA THR A 40 1.63 3.36 0.88
C THR A 40 0.95 2.29 1.75
N LEU A 41 1.65 1.77 2.76
CA LEU A 41 1.09 0.81 3.72
C LEU A 41 -0.07 1.43 4.53
N ALA A 42 0.06 2.68 4.97
CA ALA A 42 -1.01 3.39 5.67
C ALA A 42 -2.25 3.60 4.79
N ARG A 43 -2.08 3.87 3.48
CA ARG A 43 -3.20 3.93 2.53
C ARG A 43 -3.88 2.58 2.39
N PHE A 44 -3.11 1.51 2.25
CA PHE A 44 -3.64 0.15 2.18
C PHE A 44 -4.45 -0.19 3.44
N GLU A 45 -3.90 0.09 4.63
CA GLU A 45 -4.59 -0.16 5.90
C GLU A 45 -5.91 0.62 5.99
N ALA A 46 -5.91 1.91 5.65
CA ALA A 46 -7.13 2.72 5.66
C ALA A 46 -8.20 2.18 4.69
N GLN A 47 -7.79 1.72 3.50
CA GLN A 47 -8.70 1.08 2.55
C GLN A 47 -9.24 -0.25 3.10
N LEU A 48 -8.37 -1.09 3.66
CA LEU A 48 -8.76 -2.37 4.24
C LEU A 48 -9.79 -2.17 5.37
N ARG A 49 -9.56 -1.22 6.28
CA ARG A 49 -10.51 -0.87 7.35
C ARG A 49 -11.87 -0.46 6.80
N PHE A 50 -11.88 0.35 5.74
CA PHE A 50 -13.13 0.72 5.06
C PHE A 50 -13.84 -0.51 4.47
N ILE A 51 -13.11 -1.45 3.86
CA ILE A 51 -13.68 -2.70 3.33
C ILE A 51 -14.21 -3.61 4.42
N GLN A 52 -13.50 -3.77 5.53
CA GLN A 52 -13.97 -4.52 6.69
C GLN A 52 -15.29 -3.95 7.21
N GLN A 53 -15.36 -2.64 7.41
CA GLN A 53 -16.60 -1.97 7.83
C GLN A 53 -17.74 -2.17 6.84
N ARG A 54 -17.44 -2.09 5.53
CA ARG A 54 -18.43 -2.34 4.48
C ARG A 54 -18.89 -3.80 4.46
N GLY A 55 -18.00 -4.77 4.66
CA GLY A 55 -18.31 -6.19 4.82
C GLY A 55 -19.31 -6.46 5.91
N LEU A 56 -19.09 -5.87 7.08
CA LEU A 56 -20.01 -5.95 8.22
C LEU A 56 -21.38 -5.31 7.91
N GLN A 57 -21.41 -4.23 7.13
CA GLN A 57 -22.65 -3.50 6.79
C GLN A 57 -23.46 -4.16 5.67
N THR A 58 -22.80 -4.66 4.62
CA THR A 58 -23.47 -5.18 3.42
C THR A 58 -23.65 -6.69 3.44
N GLY A 59 -22.94 -7.41 4.33
CA GLY A 59 -22.95 -8.86 4.36
C GLY A 59 -22.21 -9.51 3.18
N GLN A 60 -21.48 -8.74 2.38
CA GLN A 60 -20.81 -9.23 1.17
C GLN A 60 -19.40 -9.75 1.47
N PHE A 61 -18.98 -10.74 0.67
CA PHE A 61 -17.61 -11.24 0.69
C PHE A 61 -16.72 -10.31 -0.13
N PHE A 62 -15.60 -9.93 0.48
CA PHE A 62 -14.57 -9.14 -0.17
C PHE A 62 -13.27 -9.93 -0.22
N GLY A 63 -12.37 -9.48 -1.10
CA GLY A 63 -11.03 -10.00 -1.17
C GLY A 63 -10.08 -8.93 -1.68
N VAL A 64 -8.79 -9.17 -1.54
CA VAL A 64 -7.76 -8.32 -2.14
C VAL A 64 -6.79 -9.19 -2.92
N SER A 65 -6.59 -8.83 -4.19
CA SER A 65 -5.52 -9.37 -5.04
C SER A 65 -4.31 -8.47 -4.90
N VAL A 66 -3.19 -9.03 -4.47
CA VAL A 66 -1.93 -8.33 -4.26
C VAL A 66 -0.99 -8.73 -5.39
N HIS A 67 -0.41 -7.73 -6.03
CA HIS A 67 0.60 -7.86 -7.07
C HIS A 67 1.86 -7.08 -6.68
N PRO A 68 3.03 -7.42 -7.22
CA PRO A 68 4.25 -6.67 -6.96
C PRO A 68 4.12 -5.16 -7.26
N ASP A 69 3.30 -4.78 -8.23
CA ASP A 69 3.05 -3.40 -8.67
C ASP A 69 1.91 -2.71 -7.90
N GLY A 70 1.14 -3.41 -7.07
CA GLY A 70 -0.04 -2.83 -6.45
C GLY A 70 -1.02 -3.81 -5.83
N TRP A 71 -2.20 -3.31 -5.50
CA TRP A 71 -3.28 -4.13 -4.98
C TRP A 71 -4.62 -3.68 -5.52
N GLN A 72 -5.58 -4.60 -5.53
CA GLN A 72 -6.94 -4.34 -5.93
C GLN A 72 -7.92 -5.09 -5.03
N PHE A 73 -8.84 -4.35 -4.42
CA PHE A 73 -9.96 -4.92 -3.69
C PHE A 73 -11.02 -5.40 -4.68
N MET A 74 -11.60 -6.55 -4.36
CA MET A 74 -12.60 -7.23 -5.14
C MET A 74 -13.80 -7.55 -4.26
N VAL A 75 -14.97 -7.67 -4.88
CA VAL A 75 -16.20 -8.12 -4.26
C VAL A 75 -16.67 -9.39 -4.95
N LEU A 76 -17.14 -10.35 -4.16
CA LEU A 76 -17.76 -11.55 -4.67
C LEU A 76 -19.23 -11.26 -4.99
N GLN A 77 -19.63 -11.49 -6.23
CA GLN A 77 -21.01 -11.31 -6.66
C GLN A 77 -21.53 -12.60 -7.30
N ALA A 78 -22.81 -12.87 -7.07
CA ALA A 78 -23.50 -13.95 -7.78
C ALA A 78 -23.55 -13.60 -9.27
N ARG A 79 -23.33 -14.61 -10.11
CA ARG A 79 -23.43 -14.47 -11.55
C ARG A 79 -24.90 -14.25 -11.94
N GLU A 80 -25.12 -13.27 -12.81
CA GLU A 80 -26.39 -13.07 -13.48
C GLU A 80 -26.39 -13.80 -14.83
N SER A 81 -27.57 -14.14 -15.35
CA SER A 81 -27.72 -14.78 -16.66
C SER A 81 -27.15 -13.96 -17.82
N SER A 82 -27.02 -12.64 -17.61
CA SER A 82 -26.46 -11.67 -18.57
C SER A 82 -24.93 -11.62 -18.56
N ASP A 83 -24.27 -12.27 -17.60
CA ASP A 83 -22.82 -12.24 -17.49
C ASP A 83 -22.13 -13.08 -18.58
N PRO A 84 -20.88 -12.72 -18.94
CA PRO A 84 -20.08 -13.54 -19.83
C PRO A 84 -19.86 -14.95 -19.26
N PRO A 85 -19.65 -15.96 -20.15
CA PRO A 85 -19.41 -17.33 -19.74
C PRO A 85 -18.20 -17.44 -18.81
N PRO A 86 -18.17 -18.43 -17.90
CA PRO A 86 -17.16 -18.50 -16.88
C PRO A 86 -15.74 -18.54 -17.44
N ALA A 87 -14.89 -17.67 -16.92
CA ALA A 87 -13.47 -17.91 -16.95
C ALA A 87 -13.16 -19.11 -16.04
N SER A 88 -12.08 -19.84 -16.32
CA SER A 88 -11.65 -21.03 -15.56
C SER A 88 -11.51 -20.83 -14.05
N ASN A 89 -11.48 -19.59 -13.58
CA ASN A 89 -11.26 -19.22 -12.19
C ASN A 89 -12.53 -18.81 -11.43
N ASP A 90 -13.72 -19.04 -12.02
CA ASP A 90 -14.99 -18.67 -11.39
C ASP A 90 -15.46 -19.71 -10.37
N TRP A 91 -15.82 -19.24 -9.19
CA TRP A 91 -16.28 -20.07 -8.07
C TRP A 91 -17.78 -20.36 -8.23
N ASN A 92 -18.14 -21.51 -8.80
CA ASN A 92 -19.47 -22.14 -8.70
C ASN A 92 -20.68 -21.18 -8.68
N GLY A 93 -20.84 -20.35 -9.73
CA GLY A 93 -21.94 -19.38 -9.84
C GLY A 93 -21.67 -18.01 -9.22
N TYR A 94 -20.48 -17.78 -8.71
CA TYR A 94 -19.98 -16.50 -8.20
C TYR A 94 -18.73 -16.07 -8.96
N ARG A 95 -18.53 -14.75 -9.06
CA ARG A 95 -17.37 -14.15 -9.70
C ARG A 95 -16.79 -13.03 -8.84
N TRP A 96 -15.46 -12.91 -8.89
CA TRP A 96 -14.77 -11.77 -8.30
C TRP A 96 -14.80 -10.60 -9.27
N LEU A 97 -15.19 -9.43 -8.76
CA LEU A 97 -15.25 -8.19 -9.55
C LEU A 97 -14.44 -7.11 -8.84
N PRO A 98 -13.65 -6.30 -9.58
CA PRO A 98 -12.98 -5.14 -9.01
C PRO A 98 -14.00 -4.25 -8.29
N LEU A 99 -13.73 -3.97 -7.02
CA LEU A 99 -14.62 -3.16 -6.22
C LEU A 99 -14.62 -1.74 -6.75
N ARG A 100 -15.81 -1.15 -6.95
CA ARG A 100 -15.94 0.29 -7.25
C ARG A 100 -16.65 0.96 -6.08
N ALA A 101 -15.88 1.65 -5.24
CA ALA A 101 -16.38 2.28 -4.02
C ALA A 101 -16.57 3.79 -4.17
N GLY A 102 -17.05 4.25 -5.33
CA GLY A 102 -17.36 5.65 -5.61
C GLY A 102 -16.17 6.58 -5.37
N ARG A 103 -16.15 7.24 -4.21
CA ARG A 103 -15.10 8.19 -3.78
C ARG A 103 -13.92 7.55 -3.04
N VAL A 104 -14.04 6.29 -2.63
CA VAL A 104 -12.95 5.57 -1.96
C VAL A 104 -12.18 4.77 -2.99
N ALA A 105 -10.86 4.99 -3.05
CA ALA A 105 -9.99 4.19 -3.88
C ALA A 105 -10.01 2.74 -3.39
N SER A 106 -10.26 1.80 -4.29
CA SER A 106 -10.30 0.36 -4.06
C SER A 106 -9.10 -0.36 -4.67
N SER A 107 -8.14 0.39 -5.18
CA SER A 107 -6.87 -0.11 -5.65
C SER A 107 -5.76 0.86 -5.28
N GLY A 108 -4.52 0.37 -5.33
CA GLY A 108 -3.32 1.14 -5.13
C GLY A 108 -2.20 0.62 -6.01
N GLN A 109 -1.23 1.49 -6.29
CA GLN A 109 -0.05 1.17 -7.08
C GLN A 109 1.19 1.49 -6.25
N VAL A 110 2.21 0.66 -6.40
CA VAL A 110 3.48 0.73 -5.68
C VAL A 110 4.60 0.97 -6.68
N VAL A 111 5.42 1.97 -6.38
CA VAL A 111 6.56 2.29 -7.24
C VAL A 111 7.65 1.25 -7.06
N GLY A 112 8.10 0.66 -8.17
CA GLY A 112 9.28 -0.21 -8.21
C GLY A 112 9.01 -1.69 -7.98
N ASP A 113 7.75 -2.15 -8.06
CA ASP A 113 7.39 -3.57 -8.06
C ASP A 113 7.86 -4.32 -6.79
N GLN A 114 7.87 -3.63 -5.66
CA GLN A 114 8.49 -4.11 -4.42
C GLN A 114 7.49 -4.67 -3.41
N LEU A 115 6.19 -4.74 -3.74
CA LEU A 115 5.20 -5.23 -2.81
C LEU A 115 5.35 -6.75 -2.63
N ARG A 116 5.39 -7.22 -1.38
CA ARG A 116 5.42 -8.64 -1.05
C ARG A 116 4.34 -9.00 -0.05
N LEU A 117 3.64 -10.09 -0.35
CA LEU A 117 2.67 -10.73 0.53
C LEU A 117 3.26 -12.02 1.11
N THR A 118 3.11 -12.20 2.42
CA THR A 118 3.54 -13.41 3.14
C THR A 118 2.39 -13.91 4.01
N PHE A 119 2.22 -15.22 4.09
CA PHE A 119 1.23 -15.86 4.96
C PHE A 119 1.90 -16.51 6.16
N PRO A 120 1.34 -16.40 7.37
CA PRO A 120 1.93 -17.01 8.57
C PRO A 120 1.97 -18.53 8.51
N GLN A 121 1.16 -19.15 7.65
CA GLN A 121 1.16 -20.61 7.43
C GLN A 121 2.25 -21.08 6.45
N GLY A 122 3.10 -20.18 5.95
CA GLY A 122 4.20 -20.52 5.04
C GLY A 122 3.76 -20.81 3.60
N GLU A 123 2.56 -20.40 3.22
CA GLU A 123 2.05 -20.55 1.86
C GLU A 123 2.83 -19.65 0.89
N VAL A 124 3.17 -20.19 -0.29
CA VAL A 124 3.94 -19.45 -1.30
C VAL A 124 3.02 -18.50 -2.03
N TRP A 125 3.22 -17.19 -1.82
CA TRP A 125 2.48 -16.17 -2.55
C TRP A 125 2.81 -16.23 -4.05
N THR A 126 1.77 -16.43 -4.86
CA THR A 126 1.84 -16.39 -6.32
C THR A 126 0.83 -15.37 -6.82
N PRO A 127 1.27 -14.20 -7.32
CA PRO A 127 0.36 -13.16 -7.81
C PRO A 127 -0.57 -13.71 -8.89
N GLY A 128 -1.86 -13.40 -8.78
CA GLY A 128 -2.87 -13.86 -9.71
C GLY A 128 -4.11 -12.99 -9.76
N ASN A 129 -5.05 -13.36 -10.62
CA ASN A 129 -6.30 -12.61 -10.84
C ASN A 129 -7.36 -12.85 -9.75
N ASN A 130 -7.14 -13.83 -8.88
CA ASN A 130 -8.03 -14.15 -7.77
C ASN A 130 -7.53 -13.43 -6.51
N PRO A 131 -8.40 -13.14 -5.54
CA PRO A 131 -7.96 -12.53 -4.30
C PRO A 131 -7.08 -13.50 -3.51
N ASP A 132 -5.91 -13.01 -3.08
CA ASP A 132 -4.98 -13.74 -2.22
C ASP A 132 -5.44 -13.74 -0.76
N VAL A 133 -6.07 -12.64 -0.33
CA VAL A 133 -6.59 -12.46 1.04
C VAL A 133 -8.09 -12.31 0.97
N LEU A 134 -8.81 -13.12 1.75
CA LEU A 134 -10.26 -13.09 1.84
C LEU A 134 -10.69 -12.31 3.08
N ILE A 135 -11.76 -11.52 2.93
CA ILE A 135 -12.36 -10.71 3.98
C ILE A 135 -13.81 -11.15 4.12
N PHE A 136 -14.13 -11.76 5.26
CA PHE A 136 -15.43 -12.37 5.51
C PHE A 136 -16.40 -11.33 6.09
N PRO A 137 -17.71 -11.47 5.81
CA PRO A 137 -18.73 -10.57 6.36
C PRO A 137 -18.82 -10.60 7.89
N GLY A 138 -18.30 -11.65 8.54
CA GLY A 138 -18.25 -11.78 10.00
C GLY A 138 -17.13 -10.99 10.67
N GLY A 139 -16.31 -10.27 9.91
CA GLY A 139 -15.12 -9.56 10.42
C GLY A 139 -13.85 -10.42 10.46
N GLU A 140 -13.98 -11.72 10.17
CA GLU A 140 -12.83 -12.60 9.98
C GLU A 140 -12.11 -12.30 8.67
N MET A 141 -10.82 -12.59 8.60
CA MET A 141 -10.05 -12.49 7.36
C MET A 141 -8.89 -13.48 7.29
N THR A 142 -8.38 -13.73 6.09
CA THR A 142 -7.14 -14.49 5.90
C THR A 142 -5.98 -13.75 6.56
N PRO A 143 -5.24 -14.34 7.53
CA PRO A 143 -4.07 -13.70 8.13
C PRO A 143 -2.97 -13.51 7.11
N PHE A 144 -2.33 -12.34 7.10
CA PHE A 144 -1.29 -12.02 6.13
C PHE A 144 -0.35 -10.92 6.63
N GLN A 145 0.81 -10.83 6.01
CA GLN A 145 1.77 -9.76 6.19
C GLN A 145 2.10 -9.12 4.84
N LEU A 146 2.01 -7.79 4.78
CA LEU A 146 2.29 -6.99 3.59
C LEU A 146 3.53 -6.14 3.83
N SER A 147 4.55 -6.28 2.98
CA SER A 147 5.82 -5.56 3.07
C SER A 147 6.20 -4.90 1.74
N ILE A 148 7.04 -3.86 1.78
CA ILE A 148 7.52 -3.15 0.59
C ILE A 148 9.05 -3.20 0.59
N GLY A 149 9.62 -4.00 -0.31
CA GLY A 149 11.06 -4.30 -0.33
C GLY A 149 11.50 -5.02 0.94
N ASP A 150 12.65 -4.67 1.48
CA ASP A 150 13.20 -5.23 2.74
C ASP A 150 12.70 -4.50 4.00
N LYS A 151 11.66 -3.66 3.88
CA LYS A 151 11.17 -2.83 4.97
C LYS A 151 10.19 -3.58 5.87
N PRO A 152 10.12 -3.23 7.17
CA PRO A 152 9.09 -3.77 8.04
C PRO A 152 7.70 -3.50 7.47
N GLY A 153 6.96 -4.58 7.27
CA GLY A 153 5.60 -4.55 6.75
C GLY A 153 4.55 -4.25 7.82
N ILE A 154 3.29 -4.40 7.43
CA ILE A 154 2.14 -4.48 8.32
C ILE A 154 1.60 -5.91 8.30
N ALA A 155 1.23 -6.43 9.47
CA ALA A 155 0.63 -7.77 9.58
C ALA A 155 -0.79 -7.65 10.10
N PHE A 156 -1.67 -8.56 9.66
CA PHE A 156 -3.04 -8.65 10.13
C PHE A 156 -3.36 -10.07 10.59
N ASP A 157 -4.02 -10.16 11.75
CA ASP A 157 -4.49 -11.44 12.28
C ASP A 157 -5.80 -11.88 11.63
N ALA A 158 -6.31 -13.04 12.04
CA ALA A 158 -7.56 -13.60 11.52
C ALA A 158 -8.81 -12.74 11.86
N ARG A 159 -8.70 -11.83 12.83
CA ARG A 159 -9.75 -10.89 13.24
C ARG A 159 -9.60 -9.54 12.54
N GLY A 160 -8.61 -9.41 11.66
CA GLY A 160 -8.30 -8.19 10.95
C GLY A 160 -7.71 -7.08 11.83
N GLU A 161 -7.16 -7.42 12.99
CA GLU A 161 -6.41 -6.50 13.83
C GLU A 161 -4.98 -6.35 13.28
N SER A 162 -4.48 -5.11 13.20
CA SER A 162 -3.09 -4.87 12.78
C SER A 162 -2.13 -5.24 13.92
N LEU A 163 -1.20 -6.13 13.62
CA LEU A 163 -0.09 -6.47 14.49
C LEU A 163 1.11 -5.62 14.10
N ALA A 164 1.77 -5.01 15.09
CA ALA A 164 3.08 -4.44 14.87
C ALA A 164 3.99 -5.55 14.35
N ALA A 165 4.64 -5.33 13.20
CA ALA A 165 5.59 -6.30 12.66
C ALA A 165 6.66 -6.56 13.73
N THR A 166 6.60 -7.74 14.34
CA THR A 166 7.63 -8.17 15.27
C THR A 166 8.90 -8.29 14.45
N GLN A 167 9.87 -7.46 14.80
CA GLN A 167 11.18 -7.41 14.20
C GLN A 167 11.94 -8.65 14.71
N GLU A 168 11.67 -9.82 14.14
CA GLU A 168 12.56 -10.97 14.27
C GLU A 168 13.83 -10.68 13.45
N ALA A 169 14.77 -10.02 14.12
CA ALA A 169 16.16 -9.96 13.73
C ALA A 169 16.83 -11.32 14.08
N PRO A 170 17.90 -11.71 13.35
CA PRO A 170 18.32 -13.10 13.14
C PRO A 170 18.92 -13.81 14.35
#